data_AF-A0A562LBR7-F1
#
_entry.id   AF-A0A562LBR7-F1
#
_cell.length_a   1.000
_cell.length_b   1.000
_cell.length_c   1.000
_cell.angle_alpha   90.00
_cell.angle_beta   90.00
_cell.angle_gamma   90.00
#
_symmetry.space_group_name_H-M   'P 1'
#
loop_
_entity.id
_entity.type
_entity.pdbx_description
1 polymer ?
#
loop_
_entity_poly.entity_id
_entity_poly.type
_entity_poly.pdbx_seq_one_letter_code
_entity_poly.pdbx_strand_id
1 'polypeptide(L)'
;MTERLGDGPISQQYREQMNAIASVLDETFNGEARGAARSTGFVLLVFPFGTADGARCNFISNGANRKDVVALMREMIARFEGQPEIKGTA
;
A
#
# COMPACT_ATOMS: atom_id res chain seq x y z
N MET A 1 18.97 15.58 -1.50
CA MET A 1 18.30 14.70 -2.49
C MET A 1 17.04 14.23 -1.79
N THR A 2 15.90 14.85 -2.09
CA THR A 2 14.65 14.62 -1.33
C THR A 2 14.15 13.23 -1.70
N GLU A 3 14.29 12.27 -0.78
CA GLU A 3 13.61 10.97 -0.88
C GLU A 3 12.12 11.26 -1.02
N ARG A 4 11.52 10.91 -2.16
CA ARG A 4 10.11 11.16 -2.41
C ARG A 4 9.31 10.04 -1.72
N LEU A 5 7.98 10.15 -1.75
CA LEU A 5 7.08 9.16 -1.19
C LEU A 5 7.25 7.80 -1.91
N GLY A 6 7.94 6.86 -1.26
CA GLY A 6 7.91 5.43 -1.63
C GLY A 6 8.96 4.94 -2.64
N ASP A 7 9.97 5.75 -2.98
CA ASP A 7 11.05 5.39 -3.92
C ASP A 7 12.19 4.61 -3.27
N GLY A 8 12.26 4.61 -1.93
CA GLY A 8 13.20 3.79 -1.18
C GLY A 8 12.68 2.36 -0.96
N PRO A 9 13.58 1.37 -0.76
CA PRO A 9 13.16 0.06 -0.27
C PRO A 9 12.47 0.22 1.10
N ILE A 10 11.70 -0.80 1.53
CA ILE A 10 11.12 -0.83 2.88
C ILE A 10 12.22 -0.55 3.92
N SER A 11 11.97 0.40 4.83
CA SER A 11 12.85 0.72 5.94
C SER A 11 13.20 -0.54 6.72
N GLN A 12 14.45 -0.63 7.17
CA GLN A 12 14.96 -1.81 7.87
C GLN A 12 14.05 -2.23 9.04
N GLN A 13 13.57 -1.26 9.83
CA GLN A 13 12.68 -1.51 10.99
C GLN A 13 11.34 -2.18 10.64
N TYR A 14 10.86 -2.04 9.40
CA TYR A 14 9.57 -2.58 8.96
C TYR A 14 9.70 -3.75 7.98
N ARG A 15 10.92 -4.06 7.50
CA ARG A 15 11.11 -5.06 6.44
C ARG A 15 10.55 -6.42 6.82
N GLU A 16 10.90 -6.95 7.99
CA GLU A 16 10.44 -8.27 8.41
C GLU A 16 8.92 -8.31 8.62
N GLN A 17 8.38 -7.34 9.36
CA GLN A 17 6.95 -7.23 9.64
C GLN A 17 6.12 -7.10 8.36
N MET A 18 6.53 -6.23 7.43
CA MET A 18 5.79 -6.02 6.19
C MET A 18 5.82 -7.24 5.27
N ASN A 19 6.94 -7.97 5.21
CA ASN A 19 6.99 -9.22 4.44
C ASN A 19 6.10 -10.30 5.07
N ALA A 20 6.12 -10.43 6.40
CA ALA A 20 5.25 -11.38 7.11
C ALA A 20 3.76 -11.07 6.87
N ILE A 21 3.36 -9.80 7.01
CA ILE A 21 1.98 -9.37 6.76
C ILE A 21 1.61 -9.59 5.29
N ALA A 22 2.48 -9.26 4.34
CA ALA A 22 2.22 -9.51 2.92
C ALA A 22 2.03 -11.01 2.64
N SER A 23 2.79 -11.90 3.29
CA SER A 23 2.58 -13.35 3.16
C SER A 23 1.21 -13.77 3.65
N VAL A 24 0.81 -13.31 4.84
CA VAL A 24 -0.51 -13.62 5.43
C VAL A 24 -1.65 -13.09 4.55
N LEU A 25 -1.53 -11.87 4.03
CA LEU A 25 -2.53 -11.30 3.12
C LEU A 25 -2.61 -12.11 1.81
N ASP A 26 -1.47 -12.50 1.24
CA ASP A 26 -1.45 -13.29 0.01
C ASP A 26 -2.09 -14.66 0.21
N GLU A 27 -1.79 -15.35 1.32
CA GLU A 27 -2.44 -16.61 1.67
C GLU A 27 -3.93 -16.45 1.97
N THR A 28 -4.33 -15.37 2.64
CA THR A 28 -5.74 -15.12 2.98
C THR A 28 -6.58 -14.86 1.72
N PHE A 29 -6.06 -14.07 0.78
CA PHE A 29 -6.81 -13.70 -0.43
C PHE A 29 -6.63 -14.67 -1.59
N ASN A 30 -5.45 -15.26 -1.75
CA ASN A 30 -5.11 -16.10 -2.90
C ASN A 30 -4.86 -17.58 -2.54
N GLY A 31 -4.84 -17.94 -1.25
CA GLY A 31 -4.57 -19.31 -0.81
C GLY A 31 -3.20 -19.82 -1.31
N GLU A 32 -3.21 -20.99 -1.94
CA GLU A 32 -2.02 -21.59 -2.52
C GLU A 32 -1.69 -21.05 -3.93
N ALA A 33 -2.52 -20.19 -4.53
CA ALA A 33 -2.30 -19.68 -5.88
C ALA A 33 -1.04 -18.80 -5.94
N ARG A 34 -0.24 -18.98 -7.00
CA ARG A 34 1.04 -18.27 -7.21
C ARG A 34 1.10 -17.62 -8.58
N GLY A 35 1.91 -16.56 -8.68
CA GLY A 35 2.16 -15.86 -9.95
C GLY A 35 0.87 -15.38 -10.60
N ALA A 36 0.69 -15.71 -11.89
CA ALA A 36 -0.48 -15.31 -12.68
C ALA A 36 -1.78 -16.03 -12.28
N ALA A 37 -1.72 -17.07 -11.43
CA ALA A 37 -2.91 -17.75 -10.92
C ALA A 37 -3.60 -17.01 -9.76
N ARG A 38 -2.94 -15.99 -9.17
CA ARG A 38 -3.55 -15.16 -8.13
C ARG A 38 -4.72 -14.36 -8.69
N SER A 39 -5.84 -14.38 -7.99
CA SER A 39 -7.05 -13.62 -8.36
C SER A 39 -7.07 -12.21 -7.77
N THR A 40 -6.32 -11.97 -6.71
CA THR A 40 -6.39 -10.73 -5.92
C THR A 40 -5.02 -10.08 -5.79
N GLY A 41 -4.91 -8.85 -6.29
CA GLY A 41 -3.77 -7.97 -6.07
C GLY A 41 -4.00 -7.06 -4.86
N PHE A 42 -2.95 -6.80 -4.09
CA PHE A 42 -3.02 -5.82 -3.00
C PHE A 42 -1.74 -4.98 -2.91
N VAL A 43 -1.89 -3.85 -2.21
CA VAL A 43 -0.80 -2.97 -1.81
C VAL A 43 -0.92 -2.68 -0.31
N LEU A 44 0.21 -2.67 0.39
CA LEU A 44 0.29 -2.26 1.79
C LEU A 44 1.19 -1.02 1.89
N LEU A 45 0.62 0.03 2.45
CA LEU A 45 1.28 1.30 2.73
C LEU A 45 1.46 1.47 4.24
N VAL A 46 2.69 1.73 4.68
CA VAL A 46 3.00 1.99 6.10
C VAL A 46 3.76 3.31 6.20
N PHE A 47 3.16 4.28 6.87
CA PHE A 47 3.67 5.64 7.05
C PHE A 47 3.42 6.12 8.49
N PRO A 48 4.15 7.15 8.97
CA PRO A 48 3.95 7.69 10.30
C PRO A 48 2.52 8.16 10.55
N PHE A 49 1.95 7.80 11.70
CA PHE A 49 0.64 8.29 12.11
C PHE A 49 0.68 9.80 12.38
N GLY A 50 -0.33 10.54 11.93
CA GLY A 50 -0.44 11.99 12.15
C GLY A 50 0.52 12.87 11.34
N THR A 51 1.38 12.30 10.49
CA THR A 51 2.29 13.06 9.62
C THR A 51 2.45 12.35 8.29
N ALA A 52 1.68 12.78 7.29
CA ALA A 52 1.72 12.21 5.94
C ALA A 52 2.51 13.09 4.95
N ASP A 53 2.48 14.42 5.11
CA ASP A 53 3.17 15.32 4.19
C ASP A 53 4.69 15.24 4.39
N GLY A 54 5.41 15.06 3.28
CA GLY A 54 6.87 14.85 3.26
C GLY A 54 7.36 13.59 3.99
N ALA A 55 6.48 12.76 4.55
CA ALA A 55 6.86 11.58 5.31
C ALA A 55 7.22 10.41 4.40
N ARG A 56 8.13 9.55 4.88
CA ARG A 56 8.45 8.30 4.19
C ARG A 56 7.26 7.35 4.23
N CYS A 57 6.84 6.88 3.06
CA CYS A 57 5.88 5.79 2.92
C CYS A 57 6.62 4.50 2.56
N ASN A 58 6.45 3.45 3.36
CA ASN A 58 6.91 2.11 3.02
C ASN A 58 5.83 1.42 2.20
N PHE A 59 6.24 0.81 1.09
CA PHE A 59 5.36 0.19 0.11
C PHE A 59 5.74 -1.28 -0.10
N ILE A 60 4.75 -2.17 -0.12
CA ILE A 60 4.88 -3.55 -0.63
C ILE A 60 3.62 -3.95 -1.40
N SER A 61 3.79 -4.74 -2.46
CA SER A 61 2.70 -5.40 -3.18
C SER A 61 3.00 -6.88 -3.36
N ASN A 62 1.97 -7.70 -3.61
CA ASN A 62 2.14 -9.13 -3.91
C ASN A 62 2.53 -9.44 -5.37
N GLY A 63 3.06 -8.45 -6.09
CA GLY A 63 3.38 -8.57 -7.51
C GLY A 63 2.23 -8.17 -8.44
N ALA A 64 1.19 -7.51 -7.92
CA ALA A 64 0.16 -6.87 -8.74
C ALA A 64 0.78 -5.90 -9.76
N ASN A 65 0.19 -5.83 -10.95
CA ASN A 65 0.72 -5.02 -12.04
C ASN A 65 0.72 -3.53 -11.66
N ARG A 66 1.89 -2.88 -11.79
CA ARG A 66 2.07 -1.47 -11.45
C ARG A 66 1.08 -0.55 -12.19
N LYS A 67 0.72 -0.85 -13.44
CA LYS A 67 -0.24 -0.03 -14.20
C LYS A 67 -1.62 -0.05 -13.55
N ASP A 68 -2.07 -1.21 -13.10
CA ASP A 68 -3.37 -1.38 -12.45
C ASP A 68 -3.37 -0.71 -11.07
N VAL A 69 -2.28 -0.84 -10.31
CA VAL A 69 -2.10 -0.13 -9.03
C VAL A 69 -2.19 1.39 -9.21
N VAL A 70 -1.54 1.95 -10.25
CA VAL A 70 -1.62 3.39 -10.54
C VAL A 70 -3.05 3.81 -10.90
N ALA A 71 -3.76 3.01 -11.70
CA ALA A 71 -5.16 3.29 -12.03
C ALA A 71 -6.04 3.30 -10.77
N LEU A 72 -5.93 2.26 -9.93
CA LEU A 72 -6.68 2.15 -8.67
C LEU A 72 -6.38 3.30 -7.71
N MET A 73 -5.11 3.72 -7.59
CA MET A 73 -4.75 4.87 -6.74
C MET A 73 -5.38 6.17 -7.24
N ARG A 74 -5.44 6.41 -8.55
CA ARG A 74 -6.10 7.60 -9.12
C ARG A 74 -7.59 7.60 -8.81
N GLU A 75 -8.27 6.48 -9.00
CA GLU A 75 -9.69 6.32 -8.67
C GLU A 75 -9.96 6.52 -7.17
N MET A 76 -9.11 5.97 -6.30
CA MET A 76 -9.23 6.13 -4.86
C MET A 76 -8.98 7.57 -4.41
N ILE A 77 -7.99 8.26 -4.99
CA ILE A 77 -7.77 9.69 -4.74
C ILE A 77 -9.00 10.49 -5.16
N ALA A 78 -9.51 10.30 -6.38
CA ALA A 78 -10.71 10.99 -6.86
C ALA A 78 -11.92 10.73 -5.94
N ARG A 79 -12.07 9.49 -5.44
CA ARG A 79 -13.10 9.13 -4.46
C ARG A 79 -12.92 9.88 -3.14
N PHE A 80 -11.71 9.98 -2.61
CA PHE A 80 -11.45 10.66 -1.35
C PHE A 80 -11.61 12.18 -1.46
N GLU A 81 -11.18 12.77 -2.56
CA GLU A 81 -11.36 14.20 -2.83
C GLU A 81 -12.84 14.55 -3.09
N GLY A 82 -13.61 13.61 -3.64
CA GLY A 82 -15.06 13.76 -3.85
C GLY A 82 -15.92 13.47 -2.62
N GLN A 83 -15.39 12.82 -1.58
CA GLN A 83 -16.07 12.68 -0.28
C GLN A 83 -15.76 13.91 0.59
N PRO A 84 -16.74 14.74 0.98
CA PRO A 84 -16.48 15.85 1.89
C PRO A 84 -15.86 15.34 3.19
N GLU A 85 -14.80 16.01 3.67
CA GLU A 85 -14.10 15.65 4.92
C GLU A 85 -15.10 15.56 6.08
N ILE A 86 -15.48 14.33 6.47
CA ILE A 86 -16.21 14.11 7.72
C ILE A 86 -15.17 14.21 8.84
N LYS A 87 -14.95 15.43 9.33
CA LYS A 87 -14.24 15.65 10.60
C LYS A 87 -15.15 15.17 11.73
N GLY A 88 -15.03 13.90 12.09
CA GLY A 88 -15.62 13.36 13.31
C GLY A 88 -14.88 13.93 14.52
N THR A 89 -15.46 14.92 15.20
CA THR A 89 -15.07 15.27 16.56
C THR A 89 -15.67 14.24 17.51
N ALA A 90 -14.80 13.41 18.10
CA ALA A 90 -15.10 12.64 19.31
C ALA A 90 -14.89 13.51 20.55
#